data_AF-A0A3B9L9Q7-F1
#
_entry.id   AF-A0A3B9L9Q7-F1
#
_cell.length_a   1.000
_cell.length_b   1.000
_cell.length_c   1.000
_cell.angle_alpha   90.00
_cell.angle_beta   90.00
_cell.angle_gamma   90.00
#
_symmetry.space_group_name_H-M   'P 1'
#
loop_
_entity.id
_entity.type
_entity.pdbx_description
1 polymer ?
#
loop_
_entity_poly.entity_id
_entity_poly.type
_entity_poly.pdbx_seq_one_letter_code
_entity_poly.pdbx_strand_id
1 'polypeptide(L)'
;TLVKQSAATAEVIFVSGKVLIQQSSGQEAPAIAGQKLAAGTQLSSHDKSKLVIRFADGTTATMGSNSILVLDSLSLYSGGVMVDTKLRLQQGQVETHANPQHADGNRTQIITPTAIAAVRGTEFRVMTNQNATTQETLDGQVAFSASEQTVNVDKGYGSLAELGKPPLIPVALLAAVNTNGMQTSFEVLPVQFSLPTLSGSVIWEGEVS
;
A
#
# COMPACT_ATOMS: atom_id res chain seq x y z
N THR A 1 -14.59 17.31 -25.51
CA THR A 1 -13.59 18.20 -24.89
C THR A 1 -12.40 17.36 -24.46
N LEU A 2 -11.19 17.65 -24.93
CA LEU A 2 -9.99 16.93 -24.45
C LEU A 2 -9.76 17.25 -22.98
N VAL A 3 -9.65 16.21 -22.16
CA VAL A 3 -9.28 16.34 -20.75
C VAL A 3 -7.79 16.66 -20.68
N LYS A 4 -7.41 17.76 -20.03
CA LYS A 4 -6.00 18.15 -19.88
C LYS A 4 -5.43 17.45 -18.65
N GLN A 5 -4.46 16.58 -18.85
CA GLN A 5 -3.73 15.88 -17.78
C GLN A 5 -2.56 16.75 -17.33
N SER A 6 -2.39 16.95 -16.02
CA SER A 6 -1.24 17.61 -15.39
C SER A 6 -0.57 16.69 -14.39
N ALA A 7 0.76 16.76 -14.31
CA ALA A 7 1.55 15.97 -13.36
C ALA A 7 1.20 16.35 -11.91
N ALA A 8 1.03 15.34 -11.06
CA ALA A 8 0.83 15.49 -9.62
C ALA A 8 2.11 15.12 -8.85
N THR A 9 2.17 15.49 -7.58
CA THR A 9 3.24 15.07 -6.66
C THR A 9 2.63 14.39 -5.44
N ALA A 10 3.37 13.45 -4.86
CA ALA A 10 3.12 12.93 -3.53
C ALA A 10 4.08 13.59 -2.51
N GLU A 11 3.82 13.40 -1.22
CA GLU A 11 4.62 13.94 -0.12
C GLU A 11 4.94 12.82 0.89
N VAL A 12 6.20 12.74 1.32
CA VAL A 12 6.60 11.88 2.44
C VAL A 12 6.07 12.48 3.73
N ILE A 13 5.18 11.78 4.44
CA ILE A 13 4.63 12.27 5.71
C ILE A 13 5.33 11.68 6.93
N PHE A 14 5.91 10.49 6.80
CA PHE A 14 6.63 9.82 7.89
C PHE A 14 7.72 8.90 7.36
N VAL A 15 8.85 8.84 8.07
CA VAL A 15 9.96 7.91 7.80
C VAL A 15 10.48 7.36 9.12
N SER A 16 10.67 6.05 9.19
CA SER A 16 11.41 5.37 10.25
C SER A 16 12.35 4.33 9.65
N GLY A 17 13.51 4.14 10.27
CA GLY A 17 14.56 3.26 9.78
C GLY A 17 15.29 3.82 8.55
N LYS A 18 15.91 2.93 7.78
CA LYS A 18 16.63 3.27 6.54
C LYS A 18 15.70 3.14 5.34
N VAL A 19 15.34 4.28 4.76
CA VAL A 19 14.57 4.39 3.51
C VAL A 19 15.34 5.26 2.52
N LEU A 20 15.49 4.79 1.29
CA LEU A 20 16.17 5.48 0.21
C LEU A 20 15.15 5.88 -0.87
N ILE A 21 15.41 7.02 -1.50
CA ILE A 21 14.62 7.59 -2.58
C ILE A 21 15.54 7.84 -3.76
N GLN A 22 15.13 7.37 -4.93
CA GLN A 22 15.76 7.65 -6.21
C GLN A 22 14.76 8.32 -7.13
N GLN A 23 14.95 9.61 -7.40
CA GLN A 23 14.20 10.31 -8.45
C GLN A 23 14.62 9.78 -9.83
N SER A 24 13.81 9.99 -10.87
CA SER A 24 13.92 9.37 -12.21
C SER A 24 15.30 9.45 -12.89
N SER A 25 16.14 10.40 -12.50
CA SER A 25 17.53 10.56 -12.98
C SER A 25 18.52 10.92 -11.86
N GLY A 26 18.12 10.71 -10.60
CA GLY A 26 18.90 11.10 -9.42
C GLY A 26 19.73 9.96 -8.86
N GLN A 27 20.70 10.30 -8.02
CA GLN A 27 21.30 9.33 -7.11
C GLN A 27 20.33 8.98 -5.98
N GLU A 28 20.48 7.79 -5.42
CA GLU A 28 19.78 7.41 -4.19
C GLU A 28 20.18 8.35 -3.04
N ALA A 29 19.19 8.84 -2.32
CA ALA A 29 19.36 9.64 -1.12
C ALA A 29 18.41 9.17 -0.02
N PRO A 30 18.72 9.37 1.27
CA PRO A 30 17.79 9.08 2.36
C PRO A 30 16.46 9.82 2.19
N ALA A 31 15.34 9.16 2.51
CA ALA A 31 14.03 9.79 2.56
C ALA A 31 13.93 10.80 3.71
N ILE A 32 13.28 11.93 3.45
CA ILE A 32 13.07 12.98 4.45
C ILE A 32 11.57 13.32 4.51
N ALA A 33 11.03 13.47 5.72
CA ALA A 33 9.65 13.94 5.88
C ALA A 33 9.45 15.34 5.27
N GLY A 34 8.28 15.56 4.64
CA GLY A 34 7.97 16.75 3.84
C GLY A 34 8.54 16.74 2.43
N GLN A 35 9.35 15.74 2.06
CA GLN A 35 9.91 15.64 0.72
C GLN A 35 8.83 15.34 -0.32
N LYS A 36 8.83 16.10 -1.42
CA LYS A 36 7.94 15.86 -2.56
C LYS A 36 8.49 14.77 -3.48
N LEU A 37 7.60 13.90 -3.94
CA LEU A 37 7.88 12.79 -4.84
C LEU A 37 7.13 12.99 -6.14
N ALA A 38 7.83 12.82 -7.26
CA ALA A 38 7.26 12.89 -8.60
C ALA A 38 7.07 11.49 -9.18
N ALA A 39 6.28 11.38 -10.25
CA ALA A 39 6.23 10.16 -11.04
C ALA A 39 7.63 9.76 -11.53
N GLY A 40 7.91 8.46 -11.55
CA GLY A 40 9.22 7.87 -11.82
C GLY A 40 10.12 7.74 -10.58
N THR A 41 9.71 8.24 -9.42
CA THR A 41 10.47 8.05 -8.17
C THR A 41 10.40 6.60 -7.70
N GLN A 42 11.56 6.00 -7.42
CA GLN A 42 11.70 4.71 -6.74
C GLN A 42 11.99 4.94 -5.25
N LEU A 43 11.40 4.08 -4.43
CA LEU A 43 11.48 4.11 -2.97
C LEU A 43 11.89 2.72 -2.50
N SER A 44 12.91 2.65 -1.64
CA SER A 44 13.47 1.40 -1.15
C SER A 44 13.56 1.43 0.37
N SER A 45 12.89 0.51 1.06
CA SER A 45 12.99 0.35 2.52
C SER A 45 13.83 -0.87 2.88
N HIS A 46 14.70 -0.71 3.87
CA HIS A 46 15.44 -1.82 4.46
C HIS A 46 14.63 -2.51 5.57
N ASP A 47 15.27 -3.43 6.29
CA ASP A 47 14.70 -4.08 7.47
C ASP A 47 14.39 -3.06 8.57
N LYS A 48 13.29 -3.28 9.29
CA LYS A 48 12.76 -2.40 10.36
C LYS A 48 12.57 -0.95 9.91
N SER A 49 12.18 -0.76 8.66
CA SER A 49 11.86 0.54 8.08
C SER A 49 10.37 0.66 7.76
N LYS A 50 9.87 1.90 7.83
CA LYS A 50 8.51 2.27 7.44
C LYS A 50 8.56 3.63 6.74
N LEU A 51 7.82 3.77 5.64
CA LEU A 51 7.63 5.03 4.93
C LEU A 51 6.13 5.25 4.75
N VAL A 52 5.64 6.44 5.05
CA VAL A 52 4.26 6.82 4.74
C VAL A 52 4.27 7.99 3.78
N ILE A 53 3.45 7.89 2.74
CA ILE A 53 3.36 8.85 1.65
C ILE A 53 1.91 9.28 1.50
N ARG A 54 1.67 10.57 1.27
CA ARG A 54 0.36 11.13 0.98
C ARG A 54 0.31 11.67 -0.45
N PHE A 55 -0.74 11.35 -1.18
CA PHE A 55 -1.01 11.83 -2.53
C PHE A 55 -1.94 13.05 -2.51
N ALA A 56 -2.10 13.69 -3.67
CA ALA A 56 -2.89 14.92 -3.80
C ALA A 56 -4.40 14.74 -3.51
N ASP A 57 -4.94 13.54 -3.71
CA ASP A 57 -6.33 13.16 -3.40
C ASP A 57 -6.54 12.76 -1.92
N GLY A 58 -5.50 12.87 -1.10
CA GLY A 58 -5.52 12.41 0.28
C GLY A 58 -5.31 10.90 0.44
N THR A 59 -5.15 10.13 -0.65
CA THR A 59 -4.70 8.74 -0.55
C THR A 59 -3.42 8.67 0.26
N THR A 60 -3.31 7.67 1.13
CA THR A 60 -2.06 7.40 1.86
C THR A 60 -1.58 5.99 1.56
N ALA A 61 -0.28 5.85 1.34
CA ALA A 61 0.40 4.56 1.18
C ALA A 61 1.48 4.39 2.25
N THR A 62 1.38 3.33 3.04
CA THR A 62 2.34 2.92 4.05
C THR A 62 3.16 1.75 3.50
N MET A 63 4.41 2.01 3.16
CA MET A 63 5.37 1.02 2.69
C MET A 63 6.08 0.39 3.88
N GLY A 64 6.01 -0.95 3.96
CA GLY A 64 6.63 -1.73 5.03
C GLY A 64 8.13 -1.92 4.81
N SER A 65 8.74 -2.79 5.62
CA SER A 65 10.15 -3.14 5.51
C SER A 65 10.45 -3.95 4.25
N ASN A 66 11.72 -3.96 3.83
CA ASN A 66 12.21 -4.77 2.70
C ASN A 66 11.37 -4.62 1.43
N SER A 67 10.97 -3.38 1.12
CA SER A 67 10.03 -3.07 0.04
C SER A 67 10.66 -2.17 -1.01
N ILE A 68 10.26 -2.37 -2.27
CA ILE A 68 10.64 -1.52 -3.41
C ILE A 68 9.36 -1.07 -4.11
N LEU A 69 9.10 0.23 -4.08
CA LEU A 69 7.91 0.85 -4.65
C LEU A 69 8.30 1.92 -5.66
N VAL A 70 7.71 1.90 -6.85
CA VAL A 70 7.88 2.93 -7.87
C VAL A 70 6.57 3.67 -8.08
N LEU A 71 6.63 5.00 -8.11
CA LEU A 71 5.49 5.87 -8.40
C LEU A 71 5.35 6.01 -9.93
N ASP A 72 4.71 5.05 -10.59
CA ASP A 72 4.65 4.99 -12.07
C ASP A 72 3.97 6.22 -12.69
N SER A 73 2.78 6.59 -12.18
CA SER A 73 2.06 7.76 -12.66
C SER A 73 1.26 8.40 -11.56
N LEU A 74 1.39 9.73 -11.45
CA LEU A 74 0.64 10.58 -10.53
C LEU A 74 0.04 11.70 -11.38
N SER A 75 -1.27 11.67 -11.63
CA SER A 75 -1.89 12.60 -12.57
C SER A 75 -3.15 13.22 -12.01
N LEU A 76 -3.33 14.52 -12.27
CA LEU A 76 -4.56 15.26 -12.08
C LEU A 76 -5.18 15.55 -13.45
N TYR A 77 -6.47 15.28 -13.62
CA TYR A 77 -7.20 15.68 -14.82
C TYR A 77 -7.97 17.00 -14.60
N SER A 78 -8.16 17.75 -15.70
CA SER A 78 -8.70 19.13 -15.70
C SER A 78 -9.97 19.29 -14.87
N GLY A 79 -9.93 20.26 -13.93
CA GLY A 79 -10.95 20.52 -12.91
C GLY A 79 -10.50 20.20 -11.49
N GLY A 80 -9.38 19.46 -11.33
CA GLY A 80 -8.83 19.09 -10.01
C GLY A 80 -9.55 17.91 -9.35
N VAL A 81 -10.49 17.27 -10.06
CA VAL A 81 -11.42 16.28 -9.48
C VAL A 81 -10.90 14.85 -9.59
N MET A 82 -10.19 14.52 -10.68
CA MET A 82 -9.86 13.13 -11.00
C MET A 82 -8.35 12.88 -10.88
N VAL A 83 -7.98 11.89 -10.07
CA VAL A 83 -6.61 11.47 -9.78
C VAL A 83 -6.39 10.04 -10.25
N ASP A 84 -5.35 9.84 -11.06
CA ASP A 84 -4.87 8.49 -11.43
C ASP A 84 -3.52 8.24 -10.75
N THR A 85 -3.55 7.33 -9.80
CA THR A 85 -2.40 6.92 -8.99
C THR A 85 -2.04 5.48 -9.34
N LYS A 86 -0.94 5.32 -10.07
CA LYS A 86 -0.39 4.01 -10.39
C LYS A 86 0.91 3.81 -9.65
N LEU A 87 0.94 2.78 -8.82
CA LEU A 87 2.07 2.36 -8.02
C LEU A 87 2.55 1.00 -8.52
N ARG A 88 3.86 0.78 -8.50
CA ARG A 88 4.45 -0.52 -8.83
C ARG A 88 5.23 -1.03 -7.65
N LEU A 89 4.69 -2.01 -6.95
CA LEU A 89 5.35 -2.71 -5.85
C LEU A 89 6.13 -3.87 -6.45
N GLN A 90 7.45 -3.77 -6.49
CA GLN A 90 8.31 -4.81 -7.06
C GLN A 90 8.57 -5.94 -6.05
N GLN A 91 8.62 -5.59 -4.77
CA GLN A 91 8.85 -6.50 -3.64
C GLN A 91 8.32 -5.85 -2.35
N GLY A 92 7.94 -6.69 -1.39
CA GLY A 92 7.66 -6.29 -0.02
C GLY A 92 6.17 -6.05 0.17
N GLN A 93 5.80 -4.98 0.87
CA GLN A 93 4.40 -4.71 1.20
C GLN A 93 4.06 -3.23 1.18
N VAL A 94 2.81 -2.96 0.84
CA VAL A 94 2.21 -1.63 0.97
C VAL A 94 0.76 -1.76 1.46
N GLU A 95 0.42 -0.97 2.46
CA GLU A 95 -0.95 -0.72 2.90
C GLU A 95 -1.41 0.61 2.31
N THR A 96 -2.61 0.66 1.77
CA THR A 96 -3.13 1.84 1.07
C THR A 96 -4.55 2.15 1.52
N HIS A 97 -4.76 3.38 1.96
CA HIS A 97 -6.07 3.97 2.15
C HIS A 97 -6.33 4.88 0.94
N ALA A 98 -7.01 4.33 -0.06
CA ALA A 98 -7.23 4.96 -1.35
C ALA A 98 -8.50 5.81 -1.35
N ASN A 99 -8.38 7.02 -1.91
CA ASN A 99 -9.49 7.95 -2.12
C ASN A 99 -10.40 8.13 -0.89
N PRO A 100 -9.86 8.52 0.29
CA PRO A 100 -10.65 8.63 1.52
C PRO A 100 -11.82 9.62 1.41
N GLN A 101 -11.68 10.63 0.55
CA GLN A 101 -12.71 11.65 0.30
C GLN A 101 -13.80 11.17 -0.69
N HIS A 102 -13.70 9.94 -1.20
CA HIS A 102 -14.64 9.37 -2.17
C HIS A 102 -14.86 10.29 -3.39
N ALA A 103 -13.79 10.96 -3.84
CA ALA A 103 -13.87 11.84 -4.98
C ALA A 103 -14.09 11.05 -6.27
N ASP A 104 -14.98 11.54 -7.13
CA ASP A 104 -15.38 10.87 -8.35
C ASP A 104 -14.24 10.76 -9.36
N GLY A 105 -14.19 9.62 -10.06
CA GLY A 105 -13.23 9.36 -11.12
C GLY A 105 -11.84 8.93 -10.64
N ASN A 106 -11.55 8.98 -9.35
CA ASN A 106 -10.26 8.54 -8.82
C ASN A 106 -10.04 7.05 -9.07
N ARG A 107 -8.81 6.72 -9.50
CA ARG A 107 -8.37 5.36 -9.71
C ARG A 107 -7.02 5.17 -9.05
N THR A 108 -6.93 4.13 -8.24
CA THR A 108 -5.66 3.68 -7.69
C THR A 108 -5.36 2.28 -8.19
N GLN A 109 -4.15 2.06 -8.66
CA GLN A 109 -3.67 0.74 -9.07
C GLN A 109 -2.33 0.42 -8.42
N ILE A 110 -2.20 -0.78 -7.88
CA ILE A 110 -0.94 -1.36 -7.43
C ILE A 110 -0.61 -2.51 -8.36
N ILE A 111 0.49 -2.36 -9.10
CA ILE A 111 1.01 -3.36 -10.01
C ILE A 111 2.14 -4.10 -9.30
N THR A 112 2.12 -5.41 -9.42
CA THR A 112 3.13 -6.31 -8.86
C THR A 112 3.65 -7.23 -9.98
N PRO A 113 4.71 -8.02 -9.73
CA PRO A 113 5.19 -8.99 -10.72
C PRO A 113 4.13 -10.00 -11.18
N THR A 114 3.15 -10.33 -10.34
CA THR A 114 2.19 -11.41 -10.63
C THR A 114 0.75 -10.95 -10.81
N ALA A 115 0.40 -9.74 -10.34
CA ALA A 115 -0.98 -9.28 -10.31
C ALA A 115 -1.13 -7.74 -10.34
N ILE A 116 -2.38 -7.30 -10.53
CA ILE A 116 -2.80 -5.91 -10.43
C ILE A 116 -3.94 -5.84 -9.42
N ALA A 117 -3.80 -4.99 -8.40
CA ALA A 117 -4.90 -4.59 -7.52
C ALA A 117 -5.41 -3.21 -7.97
N ALA A 118 -6.69 -3.09 -8.29
CA ALA A 118 -7.30 -1.86 -8.76
C ALA A 118 -8.53 -1.49 -7.93
N VAL A 119 -8.63 -0.21 -7.55
CA VAL A 119 -9.65 0.29 -6.62
C VAL A 119 -10.15 1.66 -7.03
N ARG A 120 -11.34 2.01 -6.54
CA ARG A 120 -11.95 3.36 -6.64
C ARG A 120 -12.08 4.06 -5.29
N GLY A 121 -11.89 3.33 -4.20
CA GLY A 121 -11.96 3.76 -2.81
C GLY A 121 -11.98 2.52 -1.92
N THR A 122 -10.96 2.35 -1.08
CA THR A 122 -10.76 1.15 -0.24
C THR A 122 -9.64 1.37 0.78
N GLU A 123 -9.66 0.57 1.82
CA GLU A 123 -8.49 0.30 2.65
C GLU A 123 -8.04 -1.14 2.39
N PHE A 124 -6.79 -1.33 1.96
CA PHE A 124 -6.30 -2.64 1.53
C PHE A 124 -4.79 -2.76 1.66
N ARG A 125 -4.32 -4.01 1.68
CA ARG A 125 -2.90 -4.37 1.76
C ARG A 125 -2.51 -5.21 0.56
N VAL A 126 -1.31 -4.99 0.06
CA VAL A 126 -0.69 -5.81 -0.98
C VAL A 126 0.70 -6.21 -0.52
N MET A 127 0.97 -7.52 -0.54
CA MET A 127 2.28 -8.11 -0.28
C MET A 127 2.73 -8.84 -1.53
N THR A 128 3.99 -8.70 -1.93
CA THR A 128 4.49 -9.38 -3.13
C THR A 128 5.95 -9.78 -3.02
N ASN A 129 6.25 -10.89 -3.68
CA ASN A 129 7.61 -11.26 -4.06
C ASN A 129 7.62 -11.61 -5.55
N GLN A 130 8.69 -12.26 -6.04
CA GLN A 130 8.83 -12.62 -7.45
C GLN A 130 7.84 -13.71 -7.91
N ASN A 131 7.32 -14.51 -6.98
CA ASN A 131 6.53 -15.71 -7.28
C ASN A 131 5.04 -15.55 -7.02
N ALA A 132 4.66 -14.64 -6.12
CA ALA A 132 3.27 -14.46 -5.75
C ALA A 132 2.98 -13.06 -5.18
N THR A 133 1.70 -12.70 -5.27
CA THR A 133 1.12 -11.49 -4.69
C THR A 133 -0.11 -11.86 -3.88
N THR A 134 -0.13 -11.44 -2.62
CA THR A 134 -1.29 -11.51 -1.74
C THR A 134 -1.94 -10.14 -1.67
N GLN A 135 -3.27 -10.11 -1.72
CA GLN A 135 -4.06 -8.89 -1.55
C GLN A 135 -5.13 -9.13 -0.49
N GLU A 136 -5.26 -8.20 0.45
CA GLU A 136 -6.23 -8.25 1.55
C GLU A 136 -7.05 -6.96 1.57
N THR A 137 -8.38 -7.06 1.64
CA THR A 137 -9.29 -5.90 1.65
C THR A 137 -9.79 -5.68 3.07
N LEU A 138 -9.44 -4.54 3.67
CA LEU A 138 -9.87 -4.14 5.01
C LEU A 138 -11.18 -3.35 4.98
N ASP A 139 -11.37 -2.55 3.94
CA ASP A 139 -12.61 -1.82 3.68
C ASP A 139 -12.86 -1.61 2.19
N GLY A 140 -14.13 -1.60 1.79
CA GLY A 140 -14.57 -1.52 0.39
C GLY A 140 -14.39 -2.82 -0.39
N GLN A 141 -13.97 -2.71 -1.66
CA GLN A 141 -13.77 -3.83 -2.59
C GLN A 141 -12.58 -3.59 -3.52
N VAL A 142 -11.74 -4.61 -3.70
CA VAL A 142 -10.59 -4.57 -4.62
C VAL A 142 -10.85 -5.48 -5.83
N ALA A 143 -10.66 -4.94 -7.03
CA ALA A 143 -10.58 -5.77 -8.23
C ALA A 143 -9.14 -6.31 -8.35
N PHE A 144 -8.97 -7.61 -8.12
CA PHE A 144 -7.66 -8.26 -8.12
C PHE A 144 -7.52 -9.13 -9.36
N SER A 145 -6.56 -8.79 -10.22
CA SER A 145 -6.42 -9.37 -11.56
C SER A 145 -5.05 -10.02 -11.75
N ALA A 146 -5.03 -11.24 -12.28
CA ALA A 146 -3.84 -11.95 -12.74
C ALA A 146 -4.20 -12.91 -13.88
N SER A 147 -3.26 -13.16 -14.80
CA SER A 147 -3.47 -14.05 -15.97
C SER A 147 -4.82 -13.85 -16.67
N GLU A 148 -5.15 -12.59 -16.98
CA GLU A 148 -6.40 -12.17 -17.67
C GLU A 148 -7.71 -12.46 -16.92
N GLN A 149 -7.64 -12.98 -15.70
CA GLN A 149 -8.79 -13.22 -14.84
C GLN A 149 -8.81 -12.22 -13.70
N THR A 150 -10.01 -11.85 -13.28
CA THR A 150 -10.23 -10.90 -12.19
C THR A 150 -11.20 -11.50 -11.17
N VAL A 151 -10.84 -11.38 -9.90
CA VAL A 151 -11.74 -11.66 -8.77
C VAL A 151 -11.98 -10.36 -8.02
N ASN A 152 -13.21 -10.16 -7.55
CA ASN A 152 -13.50 -9.07 -6.64
C ASN A 152 -13.27 -9.57 -5.21
N VAL A 153 -12.44 -8.83 -4.46
CA VAL A 153 -12.09 -9.14 -3.07
C VAL A 153 -12.78 -8.13 -2.18
N ASP A 154 -13.89 -8.55 -1.57
CA ASP A 154 -14.68 -7.73 -0.65
C ASP A 154 -13.99 -7.54 0.70
N LYS A 155 -14.44 -6.54 1.46
CA LYS A 155 -14.07 -6.31 2.85
C LYS A 155 -14.03 -7.59 3.68
N GLY A 156 -12.92 -7.79 4.40
CA GLY A 156 -12.72 -8.95 5.27
C GLY A 156 -12.28 -10.20 4.52
N TYR A 157 -11.92 -10.09 3.23
CA TYR A 157 -11.38 -11.19 2.43
C TYR A 157 -9.99 -10.86 1.88
N GLY A 158 -9.26 -11.91 1.52
CA GLY A 158 -8.01 -11.84 0.80
C GLY A 158 -7.92 -12.86 -0.33
N SER A 159 -7.07 -12.59 -1.31
CA SER A 159 -6.79 -13.49 -2.44
C SER A 159 -5.28 -13.54 -2.70
N LEU A 160 -4.84 -14.60 -3.37
CA LEU A 160 -3.46 -14.86 -3.75
C LEU A 160 -3.39 -15.09 -5.25
N ALA A 161 -2.44 -14.46 -5.92
CA ALA A 161 -2.08 -14.75 -7.29
C ALA A 161 -0.64 -15.25 -7.33
N GLU A 162 -0.43 -16.42 -7.95
CA GLU A 162 0.91 -16.94 -8.22
C GLU A 162 1.34 -16.57 -9.65
N LEU A 163 2.65 -16.54 -9.90
CA LEU A 163 3.21 -16.20 -11.19
C LEU A 163 2.61 -17.06 -12.32
N GLY A 164 1.98 -16.39 -13.29
CA GLY A 164 1.37 -17.03 -14.46
C GLY A 164 0.02 -17.72 -14.18
N LYS A 165 -0.50 -17.67 -12.95
CA LYS A 165 -1.80 -18.25 -12.59
C LYS A 165 -2.85 -17.16 -12.31
N PRO A 166 -4.14 -17.46 -12.53
CA PRO A 166 -5.20 -16.55 -12.10
C PRO A 166 -5.26 -16.43 -10.58
N PRO A 167 -5.91 -15.38 -10.05
CA PRO A 167 -6.12 -15.24 -8.61
C PRO A 167 -6.93 -16.40 -8.05
N LEU A 168 -6.62 -16.82 -6.83
CA LEU A 168 -7.44 -17.77 -6.09
C LEU A 168 -8.78 -17.13 -5.69
N ILE A 169 -9.78 -18.00 -5.45
CA ILE A 169 -11.05 -17.58 -4.88
C ILE A 169 -10.78 -16.88 -3.54
N PRO A 170 -11.35 -15.68 -3.30
CA PRO A 170 -11.13 -14.95 -2.06
C PRO A 170 -11.55 -15.77 -0.82
N VAL A 171 -10.73 -15.73 0.23
CA VAL A 171 -10.98 -16.38 1.51
C VAL A 171 -11.09 -15.34 2.62
N ALA A 172 -11.87 -15.64 3.66
CA ALA A 172 -12.05 -14.72 4.77
C ALA A 172 -10.71 -14.50 5.51
N LEU A 173 -10.42 -13.24 5.82
CA LEU A 173 -9.31 -12.86 6.69
C LEU A 173 -9.61 -13.33 8.12
N LEU A 174 -8.55 -13.50 8.89
CA LEU A 174 -8.69 -13.74 10.32
C LEU A 174 -9.36 -12.53 10.99
N ALA A 175 -10.21 -12.79 11.98
CA ALA A 175 -10.81 -11.73 12.76
C ALA A 175 -9.72 -10.90 13.45
N ALA A 176 -9.91 -9.58 13.46
CA ALA A 176 -9.04 -8.69 14.22
C ALA A 176 -8.96 -9.14 15.68
N VAL A 177 -7.76 -9.12 16.24
CA VAL A 177 -7.56 -9.41 17.66
C VAL A 177 -8.24 -8.34 18.51
N ASN A 178 -8.94 -8.78 19.55
CA ASN A 178 -9.42 -7.88 20.59
C ASN A 178 -8.24 -7.38 21.43
N THR A 179 -7.88 -6.11 21.26
CA THR A 179 -6.77 -5.46 21.98
C THR A 179 -7.22 -4.66 23.20
N ASN A 180 -8.51 -4.66 23.56
CA ASN A 180 -9.06 -3.85 24.66
C ASN A 180 -8.43 -4.15 26.04
N GLY A 181 -7.80 -5.33 26.21
CA GLY A 181 -7.10 -5.73 27.43
C GLY A 181 -5.59 -5.47 27.41
N MET A 182 -5.04 -4.90 26.34
CA MET A 182 -3.61 -4.62 26.23
C MET A 182 -3.21 -3.38 27.05
N GLN A 183 -2.00 -3.41 27.62
CA GLN A 183 -1.43 -2.22 28.27
C GLN A 183 -1.20 -1.13 27.24
N THR A 184 -1.72 0.07 27.52
CA THR A 184 -1.60 1.26 26.67
C THR A 184 -0.61 2.29 27.22
N SER A 185 -0.02 2.03 28.39
CA SER A 185 0.99 2.89 29.02
C SER A 185 2.20 2.05 29.43
N PHE A 186 3.39 2.57 29.13
CA PHE A 186 4.67 1.93 29.42
C PHE A 186 5.60 2.94 30.08
N GLU A 187 6.11 2.60 31.26
CA GLU A 187 7.03 3.47 32.03
C GLU A 187 8.49 3.05 31.89
N VAL A 188 8.77 1.91 31.24
CA VAL A 188 10.10 1.29 31.18
C VAL A 188 10.38 0.76 29.78
N LEU A 189 11.62 0.97 29.30
CA LEU A 189 12.11 0.46 28.01
C LEU A 189 13.00 -0.78 28.21
N PRO A 190 12.98 -1.76 27.26
CA PRO A 190 12.18 -1.77 26.04
C PRO A 190 10.71 -2.14 26.31
N VAL A 191 9.80 -1.54 25.55
CA VAL A 191 8.38 -1.91 25.56
C VAL A 191 8.22 -3.36 25.11
N GLN A 192 7.49 -4.17 25.88
CA GLN A 192 7.17 -5.56 25.53
C GLN A 192 5.65 -5.71 25.44
N PHE A 193 5.18 -6.28 24.33
CA PHE A 193 3.77 -6.58 24.11
C PHE A 193 3.54 -8.09 24.25
N SER A 194 2.52 -8.47 25.03
CA SER A 194 2.02 -9.84 25.07
C SER A 194 0.92 -9.99 24.02
N LEU A 195 1.24 -10.61 22.89
CA LEU A 195 0.29 -10.84 21.81
C LEU A 195 -0.60 -12.07 22.13
N PRO A 196 -1.93 -11.97 22.00
CA PRO A 196 -2.80 -13.11 22.27
C PRO A 196 -2.65 -14.18 21.20
N THR A 197 -2.88 -15.43 21.56
CA THR A 197 -2.91 -16.53 20.59
C THR A 197 -4.18 -16.46 19.75
N LEU A 198 -4.00 -16.48 18.42
CA LEU A 198 -5.10 -16.54 17.45
C LEU A 198 -4.90 -17.76 16.55
N SER A 199 -5.87 -18.68 16.57
CA SER A 199 -5.82 -19.88 15.74
C SER A 199 -5.73 -19.51 14.25
N GLY A 200 -4.72 -20.05 13.57
CA GLY A 200 -4.43 -19.75 12.16
C GLY A 200 -3.44 -18.60 11.95
N SER A 201 -3.01 -17.88 13.00
CA SER A 201 -1.98 -16.84 12.89
C SER A 201 -0.58 -17.47 12.74
N VAL A 202 0.18 -16.98 11.75
CA VAL A 202 1.58 -17.39 11.49
C VAL A 202 2.55 -16.23 11.80
N ILE A 203 2.13 -14.99 11.61
CA ILE A 203 2.92 -13.78 11.83
C ILE A 203 2.00 -12.69 12.40
N TRP A 204 2.54 -11.86 13.28
CA TRP A 204 1.87 -10.67 13.80
C TRP A 204 2.44 -9.40 13.16
N GLU A 205 1.55 -8.53 12.71
CA GLU A 205 1.88 -7.15 12.35
C GLU A 205 1.11 -6.20 13.27
N GLY A 206 1.80 -5.22 13.83
CA GLY A 206 1.24 -4.26 14.77
C GLY A 206 1.74 -2.85 14.48
N GLU A 207 0.84 -1.89 14.63
CA GLU A 207 1.16 -0.47 14.56
C GLU A 207 0.99 0.15 15.95
N VAL A 208 1.95 0.99 16.34
CA VAL A 208 1.88 1.82 17.55
C VAL A 208 1.82 3.26 17.08
N SER A 209 0.74 3.96 17.43
CA SER A 209 0.47 5.35 17.08
C SER A 209 0.56 6.28 18.28
#